data_AF-A0A9P0JTN5-F1
#
_entry.id   AF-A0A9P0JTN5-F1
#
_cell.length_a   1.000
_cell.length_b   1.000
_cell.length_c   1.000
_cell.angle_alpha   90.00
_cell.angle_beta   90.00
_cell.angle_gamma   90.00
#
_symmetry.space_group_name_H-M   'P 1'
#
loop_
_entity.id
_entity.type
_entity.pdbx_description
1 polymer ?
#
loop_
_entity_poly.entity_id
_entity_poly.type
_entity_poly.pdbx_seq_one_letter_code
_entity_poly.pdbx_strand_id
1 'polypeptide(L)'
;MLFTKSCSLIIISAIITVIAIYAILIIFGYLTINLWKKYMYNKEDDIENKEKGSTKSRIHSLDTFRGVIIVMMIFANFGCGDYEYLNHAKWNGLHIADLIFPSFVWIMGVCIPISLTSSFKKKLSNREMILNVLKRSTKLFLLGIFLGSGVDLSYLRIFGVLQRFGIAYFVVCLICIYIMDRTSPDIINEVEEVSSIKLYFSDILRVYMGWIIVIIITAIHTIIVFTVAAPGCPRGYLGPGGLHQNSSYENCIGGATGYIDGLILGNHRYQYPTIYRVYEAKPFDPEGVIGK
;
A
#
# COMPACT_ATOMS: atom_id res chain seq x y z
N MET A 1 -14.70 58.28 -32.12
CA MET A 1 -14.77 58.39 -30.64
C MET A 1 -14.83 57.04 -29.90
N LEU A 2 -14.99 55.90 -30.59
CA LEU A 2 -15.02 54.55 -29.96
C LEU A 2 -13.62 53.92 -29.72
N PHE A 3 -12.59 54.33 -30.46
CA PHE A 3 -11.25 53.73 -30.37
C PHE A 3 -10.44 54.15 -29.13
N THR A 4 -10.65 55.36 -28.59
CA THR A 4 -9.92 55.87 -27.41
C THR A 4 -10.44 55.26 -26.10
N LYS A 5 -11.71 54.86 -26.03
CA LYS A 5 -12.29 54.19 -24.84
C LYS A 5 -11.81 52.73 -24.69
N SER A 6 -11.64 52.00 -25.80
CA SER A 6 -11.16 50.61 -25.75
C SER A 6 -9.70 50.49 -25.34
N CYS A 7 -8.85 51.46 -25.71
CA CYS A 7 -7.42 51.44 -25.37
C CYS A 7 -7.18 51.70 -23.87
N SER A 8 -7.95 52.60 -23.24
CA SER A 8 -7.88 52.86 -21.80
C SER A 8 -8.34 51.65 -20.96
N LEU A 9 -9.35 50.90 -21.43
CA LEU A 9 -9.85 49.71 -20.74
C LEU A 9 -8.81 48.57 -20.70
N ILE A 10 -8.05 48.38 -21.78
CA ILE A 10 -7.01 47.34 -21.87
C ILE A 10 -5.85 47.64 -20.92
N ILE A 11 -5.42 48.90 -20.85
CA ILE A 11 -4.33 49.32 -19.95
C ILE A 11 -4.75 49.17 -18.49
N ILE A 12 -5.96 49.57 -18.13
CA ILE A 12 -6.50 49.41 -16.77
C ILE A 12 -6.63 47.92 -16.41
N SER A 13 -7.12 47.09 -17.33
CA SER A 13 -7.20 45.63 -17.12
C SER A 13 -5.82 45.01 -16.91
N ALA A 14 -4.80 45.43 -17.66
CA ALA A 14 -3.43 44.92 -17.52
C ALA A 14 -2.79 45.33 -16.18
N ILE A 15 -3.06 46.55 -15.70
CA ILE A 15 -2.56 47.01 -14.40
C ILE A 15 -3.24 46.23 -13.25
N ILE A 16 -4.55 46.01 -13.34
CA ILE A 16 -5.29 45.24 -12.34
C ILE A 16 -4.81 43.78 -12.29
N THR A 17 -4.56 43.14 -13.44
CA THR A 17 -4.05 41.76 -13.46
C THR A 17 -2.64 41.65 -12.88
N VAL A 18 -1.76 42.62 -13.17
CA VAL A 18 -0.41 42.65 -12.58
C VAL A 18 -0.48 42.83 -11.06
N ILE A 19 -1.30 43.76 -10.56
CA ILE A 19 -1.49 43.97 -9.12
C ILE A 19 -2.07 42.72 -8.45
N ALA A 20 -3.04 42.06 -9.08
CA ALA A 20 -3.63 40.81 -8.56
C ALA A 20 -2.59 39.68 -8.48
N ILE A 21 -1.74 39.53 -9.49
CA ILE A 21 -0.66 38.53 -9.50
C ILE A 21 0.33 38.81 -8.37
N TYR A 22 0.77 40.06 -8.18
CA TYR A 22 1.67 40.41 -7.09
C TYR A 22 1.05 40.17 -5.71
N ALA A 23 -0.23 40.49 -5.52
CA ALA A 23 -0.95 40.21 -4.27
C ALA A 23 -1.02 38.70 -3.98
N ILE A 24 -1.31 37.88 -4.99
CA ILE A 24 -1.33 36.41 -4.86
C ILE A 24 0.04 35.87 -4.48
N LEU A 25 1.12 36.35 -5.12
CA LEU A 25 2.49 35.92 -4.81
C LEU A 25 2.88 36.28 -3.37
N ILE A 26 2.50 37.46 -2.87
CA ILE A 26 2.77 37.87 -1.49
C ILE A 26 1.98 37.00 -0.50
N ILE A 27 0.69 36.75 -0.76
CA ILE A 27 -0.15 35.90 0.10
C ILE A 27 0.40 34.47 0.14
N PHE A 28 0.82 33.94 -1.01
CA PHE A 28 1.43 32.62 -1.10
C PHE A 28 2.76 32.55 -0.35
N GLY A 29 3.62 33.56 -0.50
CA GLY A 29 4.87 33.71 0.26
C GLY A 29 4.62 33.75 1.78
N TYR A 30 3.62 34.51 2.23
CA TYR A 30 3.26 34.61 3.64
C TYR A 30 2.72 33.28 4.20
N LEU A 31 1.85 32.59 3.46
CA LEU A 31 1.32 31.27 3.82
C LEU A 31 2.43 30.23 3.94
N THR A 32 3.33 30.17 2.96
CA THR A 32 4.45 29.22 2.97
C THR A 32 5.40 29.45 4.14
N ILE A 33 5.70 30.71 4.48
CA ILE A 33 6.53 31.06 5.66
C ILE A 33 5.84 30.64 6.97
N ASN A 34 4.55 30.91 7.12
CA ASN A 34 3.81 30.51 8.32
C ASN A 34 3.68 28.99 8.46
N LEU A 35 3.46 28.28 7.36
CA LEU A 35 3.46 26.82 7.34
C LEU A 35 4.84 26.26 7.70
N TRP A 36 5.92 26.88 7.20
CA TRP A 36 7.28 26.49 7.51
C TRP A 36 7.64 26.75 8.98
N LYS A 37 7.26 27.90 9.55
CA LYS A 37 7.41 28.18 10.98
C LYS A 37 6.65 27.17 11.85
N LYS A 38 5.40 26.88 11.51
CA LYS A 38 4.59 25.88 12.22
C LYS A 38 5.20 24.47 12.12
N TYR A 39 5.77 24.13 10.96
CA TYR A 39 6.48 22.87 10.76
C TYR A 39 7.76 22.79 11.63
N MET A 40 8.55 23.86 11.68
CA MET A 40 9.79 23.90 12.48
C MET A 40 9.51 23.83 13.98
N TYR A 41 8.50 24.56 14.48
CA TYR A 41 8.10 24.51 15.88
C TYR A 41 7.68 23.10 16.31
N ASN A 42 6.79 22.45 15.54
CA ASN A 42 6.40 21.07 15.81
C ASN A 42 7.58 20.09 15.73
N LYS A 43 8.56 20.35 14.84
CA LYS A 43 9.75 19.51 14.70
C LYS A 43 10.70 19.64 15.88
N GLU A 44 10.87 20.83 16.45
CA GLU A 44 11.67 21.05 17.66
C GLU A 44 11.03 20.37 18.88
N ASP A 45 9.72 20.51 19.06
CA ASP A 45 8.97 19.84 20.13
C ASP A 45 9.02 18.30 19.97
N ASP A 46 8.94 17.79 18.74
CA ASP A 46 9.15 16.36 18.43
C ASP A 46 10.58 15.87 18.79
N ILE A 47 11.61 16.73 18.63
CA ILE A 47 13.01 16.41 18.97
C ILE A 47 13.20 16.43 20.49
N GLU A 48 12.70 17.44 21.17
CA GLU A 48 12.80 17.57 22.63
C GLU A 48 12.06 16.43 23.35
N ASN A 49 10.85 16.06 22.88
CA ASN A 49 10.13 14.90 23.39
C ASN A 49 10.82 13.56 23.08
N LYS A 50 11.65 13.50 22.03
CA LYS A 50 12.40 12.31 21.64
C LYS A 50 13.71 12.15 22.44
N GLU A 51 14.28 13.24 22.93
CA GLU A 51 15.41 13.21 23.88
C GLU A 51 14.95 12.90 25.31
N LYS A 52 13.77 13.39 25.71
CA LYS A 52 13.18 13.09 27.03
C LYS A 52 12.53 11.71 27.14
N GLY A 53 12.18 11.08 26.02
CA GLY A 53 11.59 9.74 25.97
C GLY A 53 12.65 8.64 25.77
N SER A 54 12.73 7.71 26.73
CA SER A 54 13.37 6.38 26.66
C SER A 54 13.94 6.02 25.28
N THR A 55 15.25 5.74 25.22
CA THR A 55 15.96 5.21 24.06
C THR A 55 15.08 4.15 23.37
N LYS A 56 14.51 4.52 22.22
CA LYS A 56 13.69 3.60 21.43
C LYS A 56 14.54 2.39 21.09
N SER A 57 14.35 1.29 21.82
CA SER A 57 14.94 0.01 21.48
C SER A 57 14.39 -0.40 20.11
N ARG A 58 15.25 -0.26 19.10
CA ARG A 58 14.94 -0.65 17.73
C ARG A 58 15.16 -2.15 17.64
N ILE A 59 14.20 -2.84 17.03
CA ILE A 59 14.28 -4.29 16.89
C ILE A 59 15.23 -4.58 15.72
N HIS A 60 16.49 -4.85 16.03
CA HIS A 60 17.53 -5.05 15.01
C HIS A 60 17.23 -6.23 14.07
N SER A 61 16.68 -7.34 14.59
CA SER A 61 16.31 -8.51 13.78
C SER A 61 15.29 -8.16 12.68
N LEU A 62 14.36 -7.26 12.99
CA LEU A 62 13.32 -6.80 12.07
C LEU A 62 13.89 -5.99 10.90
N ASP A 63 14.83 -5.11 11.21
CA ASP A 63 15.48 -4.27 10.20
C ASP A 63 16.44 -5.09 9.33
N THR A 64 17.18 -6.04 9.91
CA THR A 64 18.00 -6.99 9.14
C THR A 64 17.16 -7.81 8.19
N PHE A 65 16.03 -8.36 8.65
CA PHE A 65 15.14 -9.17 7.81
C PHE A 65 14.58 -8.37 6.63
N ARG A 66 14.12 -7.14 6.86
CA ARG A 66 13.69 -6.22 5.79
C ARG A 66 14.80 -5.91 4.80
N GLY A 67 16.01 -5.65 5.30
CA GLY A 67 17.18 -5.40 4.46
C GLY A 67 17.49 -6.59 3.54
N VAL A 68 17.47 -7.81 4.08
CA VAL A 68 17.68 -9.04 3.31
C VAL A 68 16.61 -9.20 2.21
N ILE A 69 15.33 -8.99 2.53
CA ILE A 69 14.26 -9.09 1.52
C ILE A 69 14.44 -8.03 0.42
N ILE A 70 14.81 -6.79 0.76
CA ILE A 70 15.06 -5.73 -0.24
C ILE A 70 16.23 -6.12 -1.16
N VAL A 71 17.32 -6.65 -0.60
CA VAL A 71 18.46 -7.13 -1.40
C VAL A 71 18.03 -8.26 -2.34
N MET A 72 17.25 -9.23 -1.84
CA MET A 72 16.70 -10.31 -2.68
C MET A 72 15.77 -9.77 -3.77
N MET A 73 14.93 -8.79 -3.46
CA MET A 73 14.04 -8.14 -4.44
C MET A 73 14.83 -7.47 -5.56
N ILE A 74 15.88 -6.72 -5.20
CA ILE A 74 16.75 -6.06 -6.17
C ILE A 74 17.44 -7.11 -7.06
N PHE A 75 17.98 -8.17 -6.44
CA PHE A 75 18.63 -9.26 -7.17
C PHE A 75 17.69 -9.98 -8.14
N ALA A 76 16.47 -10.28 -7.70
CA ALA A 76 15.43 -10.86 -8.56
C ALA A 76 15.05 -9.95 -9.73
N ASN A 77 14.95 -8.63 -9.49
CA ASN A 77 14.66 -7.65 -10.54
C ASN A 77 15.78 -7.52 -11.59
N PHE A 78 17.03 -7.87 -11.24
CA PHE A 78 18.16 -7.92 -12.18
C PHE A 78 18.26 -9.26 -12.94
N GLY A 79 17.23 -10.10 -12.91
CA GLY A 79 17.19 -11.37 -13.64
C GLY A 79 17.91 -12.52 -12.94
N CYS A 80 18.23 -12.35 -11.64
CA CYS A 80 18.72 -13.41 -10.78
C CYS A 80 19.95 -14.18 -11.30
N GLY A 81 20.77 -13.54 -12.15
CA GLY A 81 21.96 -14.17 -12.75
C GLY A 81 21.65 -15.36 -13.67
N ASP A 82 20.49 -15.35 -14.34
CA ASP A 82 20.02 -16.41 -15.26
C ASP A 82 19.78 -17.79 -14.60
N TYR A 83 19.75 -17.88 -13.28
CA TYR A 83 19.37 -19.10 -12.57
C TYR A 83 17.85 -19.30 -12.63
N GLU A 84 17.40 -20.38 -13.27
CA GLU A 84 15.98 -20.69 -13.48
C GLU A 84 15.18 -20.77 -12.16
N TYR A 85 15.74 -21.39 -11.11
CA TYR A 85 15.10 -21.55 -9.81
C TYR A 85 14.95 -20.25 -9.00
N LEU A 86 15.68 -19.21 -9.38
CA LEU A 86 15.66 -17.92 -8.70
C LEU A 86 14.80 -16.90 -9.43
N ASN A 87 14.34 -17.20 -10.64
CA ASN A 87 13.42 -16.36 -11.41
C ASN A 87 11.96 -16.69 -11.09
N HIS A 88 11.05 -15.79 -11.48
CA HIS A 88 9.62 -15.97 -11.27
C HIS A 88 9.06 -17.15 -12.06
N ALA A 89 8.11 -17.88 -11.46
CA ALA A 89 7.39 -18.92 -12.17
C ALA A 89 6.55 -18.29 -13.29
N LYS A 90 6.48 -18.96 -14.45
CA LYS A 90 5.72 -18.44 -15.58
C LYS A 90 4.22 -18.35 -15.28
N TRP A 91 3.66 -19.31 -14.53
CA TRP A 91 2.27 -19.25 -14.06
C TRP A 91 1.98 -20.20 -12.91
N ASN A 92 2.36 -21.47 -13.09
CA ASN A 92 2.29 -22.51 -12.08
C ASN A 92 3.71 -22.83 -11.61
N GLY A 93 3.93 -22.82 -10.30
CA GLY A 93 5.23 -23.03 -9.69
C GLY A 93 5.42 -22.11 -8.49
N LEU A 94 6.43 -22.40 -7.69
CA LEU A 94 6.85 -21.58 -6.57
C LEU A 94 8.37 -21.48 -6.58
N HIS A 95 8.89 -20.29 -6.87
CA HIS A 95 10.32 -20.01 -6.84
C HIS A 95 10.67 -19.02 -5.72
N ILE A 96 11.97 -18.82 -5.50
CA ILE A 96 12.46 -17.92 -4.44
C ILE A 96 11.99 -16.48 -4.66
N ALA A 97 11.94 -16.02 -5.92
CA ALA A 97 11.44 -14.69 -6.24
C ALA A 97 9.95 -14.49 -5.85
N ASP A 98 9.15 -15.56 -5.89
CA ASP A 98 7.72 -15.50 -5.56
C ASP A 98 7.49 -15.40 -4.04
N LEU A 99 8.46 -15.79 -3.22
CA LEU A 99 8.40 -15.71 -1.74
C LEU A 99 8.75 -14.32 -1.19
N ILE A 100 9.33 -13.44 -2.01
CA ILE A 100 9.75 -12.09 -1.61
C ILE A 100 8.53 -11.26 -1.19
N PHE A 101 7.47 -11.27 -2.01
CA PHE A 101 6.26 -10.50 -1.72
C PHE A 101 5.53 -10.98 -0.44
N PRO A 102 5.24 -12.28 -0.25
CA PRO A 102 4.69 -12.79 1.00
C PRO A 102 5.53 -12.43 2.23
N SER A 103 6.87 -12.45 2.11
CA SER A 103 7.77 -12.09 3.20
C SER A 103 7.64 -10.61 3.60
N PHE A 104 7.45 -9.70 2.64
CA PHE A 104 7.17 -8.29 2.91
C PHE A 104 5.82 -8.07 3.61
N VAL A 105 4.77 -8.78 3.19
CA VAL A 105 3.44 -8.69 3.81
C VAL A 105 3.47 -9.23 5.23
N TRP A 106 4.13 -10.38 5.43
CA TRP A 106 4.29 -10.97 6.75
C TRP A 106 5.01 -10.03 7.72
N ILE A 107 6.15 -9.48 7.31
CA ILE A 107 6.92 -8.58 8.20
C ILE A 107 6.16 -7.29 8.48
N MET A 108 5.42 -6.76 7.50
CA MET A 108 4.54 -5.63 7.72
C MET A 108 3.47 -5.95 8.77
N GLY A 109 2.84 -7.12 8.69
CA GLY A 109 1.86 -7.59 9.66
C GLY A 109 2.40 -7.64 11.08
N VAL A 110 3.59 -8.22 11.27
CA VAL A 110 4.28 -8.28 12.58
C VAL A 110 4.58 -6.88 13.14
N CYS A 111 4.87 -5.90 12.28
CA CYS A 111 5.22 -4.55 12.70
C CYS A 111 4.03 -3.72 13.21
N ILE A 112 2.81 -4.03 12.76
CA ILE A 112 1.61 -3.27 13.10
C ILE A 112 1.34 -3.27 14.62
N PRO A 113 1.18 -4.44 15.30
CA PRO A 113 0.88 -4.46 16.74
C PRO A 113 2.03 -3.90 17.58
N ILE A 114 3.29 -4.09 17.15
CA ILE A 114 4.47 -3.49 17.81
C ILE A 114 4.40 -1.96 17.75
N SER A 115 4.11 -1.40 16.57
CA SER A 115 3.98 0.04 16.37
C SER A 115 2.80 0.62 17.15
N LEU A 116 1.66 -0.08 17.17
CA LEU A 116 0.46 0.36 17.89
C LEU A 116 0.65 0.29 19.40
N THR A 117 1.29 -0.75 19.92
CA THR A 117 1.64 -0.86 21.34
C THR A 117 2.54 0.30 21.78
N SER A 118 3.52 0.68 20.96
CA SER A 118 4.33 1.88 21.21
C SER A 118 3.49 3.17 21.24
N SER A 119 2.51 3.30 20.34
CA SER A 119 1.58 4.44 20.34
C SER A 119 0.65 4.46 21.56
N PHE A 120 0.18 3.29 22.03
CA PHE A 120 -0.63 3.18 23.23
C PHE A 120 0.16 3.53 24.50
N LYS A 121 1.42 3.11 24.62
CA LYS A 121 2.30 3.52 25.74
C LYS A 121 2.48 5.03 25.81
N LYS A 122 2.44 5.71 24.65
CA LYS A 122 2.51 7.16 24.55
C LYS A 122 1.16 7.87 24.73
N LYS A 123 0.08 7.14 25.04
CA LYS A 123 -1.28 7.65 25.24
C LYS A 123 -1.80 8.51 24.06
N LEU A 124 -1.39 8.18 22.83
CA LEU A 124 -1.91 8.89 21.64
C LEU A 124 -3.42 8.65 21.52
N SER A 125 -4.12 9.68 21.04
CA SER A 125 -5.55 9.55 20.72
C SER A 125 -5.76 8.69 19.47
N ASN A 126 -6.91 8.02 19.36
CA ASN A 126 -7.25 7.21 18.18
C ASN A 126 -7.18 8.04 16.90
N ARG A 127 -7.59 9.31 16.94
CA ARG A 127 -7.58 10.22 15.79
C ARG A 127 -6.16 10.48 15.29
N GLU A 128 -5.23 10.76 16.20
CA GLU A 128 -3.82 10.99 15.85
C GLU A 128 -3.17 9.73 15.26
N MET A 129 -3.48 8.56 15.83
CA MET A 129 -3.01 7.28 15.31
C MET A 129 -3.51 7.04 13.87
N ILE A 130 -4.81 7.25 13.62
CA ILE A 130 -5.42 7.12 12.29
C ILE A 130 -4.78 8.10 11.31
N LEU A 131 -4.60 9.36 11.68
CA LEU A 131 -3.96 10.36 10.82
C LEU A 131 -2.51 9.99 10.47
N ASN A 132 -1.76 9.43 11.43
CA ASN A 132 -0.39 8.98 11.20
C ASN A 132 -0.33 7.78 10.25
N VAL A 133 -1.24 6.82 10.42
CA VAL A 133 -1.37 5.67 9.51
C VAL A 133 -1.78 6.15 8.12
N LEU A 134 -2.80 7.01 8.01
CA LEU A 134 -3.26 7.58 6.75
C LEU A 134 -2.13 8.27 5.99
N LYS A 135 -1.36 9.15 6.66
CA LYS A 135 -0.19 9.82 6.05
C LYS A 135 0.83 8.83 5.50
N ARG A 136 1.07 7.70 6.16
CA ARG A 136 2.01 6.66 5.68
C ARG A 136 1.44 5.92 4.48
N SER A 137 0.18 5.49 4.55
CA SER A 137 -0.52 4.83 3.44
C SER A 137 -0.59 5.71 2.20
N THR A 138 -0.93 7.00 2.35
CA THR A 138 -0.98 7.95 1.23
C THR A 138 0.40 8.15 0.60
N LYS A 139 1.48 8.24 1.39
CA LYS A 139 2.85 8.34 0.84
C LYS A 139 3.23 7.11 0.02
N LEU A 140 2.94 5.91 0.52
CA LEU A 140 3.20 4.66 -0.21
C LEU A 140 2.39 4.58 -1.51
N PHE A 141 1.12 4.97 -1.44
CA PHE A 141 0.23 4.97 -2.60
C PHE A 141 0.70 5.95 -3.68
N LEU A 142 1.04 7.18 -3.30
CA LEU A 142 1.57 8.20 -4.21
C LEU A 142 2.92 7.80 -4.81
N LEU A 143 3.81 7.18 -4.01
CA LEU A 143 5.07 6.66 -4.51
C LEU A 143 4.83 5.55 -5.56
N GLY A 144 3.85 4.68 -5.31
CA GLY A 144 3.45 3.64 -6.25
C GLY A 144 2.94 4.21 -7.58
N ILE A 145 2.10 5.25 -7.54
CA ILE A 145 1.63 5.93 -8.75
C ILE A 145 2.79 6.61 -9.48
N PHE A 146 3.68 7.29 -8.77
CA PHE A 146 4.83 7.97 -9.35
C PHE A 146 5.81 7.01 -10.04
N LEU A 147 6.02 5.82 -9.47
CA LEU A 147 6.84 4.78 -10.08
C LEU A 147 6.12 4.08 -11.25
N GLY A 148 4.79 3.99 -11.19
CA GLY A 148 3.94 3.41 -12.23
C GLY A 148 3.57 4.38 -13.36
N SER A 149 3.88 5.68 -13.22
CA SER A 149 3.61 6.68 -14.24
C SER A 149 4.64 6.64 -15.35
N GLY A 150 4.28 5.98 -16.45
CA GLY A 150 4.97 6.12 -17.73
C GLY A 150 4.72 7.49 -18.37
N VAL A 151 5.24 7.66 -19.58
CA VAL A 151 5.09 8.90 -20.38
C VAL A 151 3.63 9.09 -20.84
N ASP A 152 2.90 7.99 -21.08
CA ASP A 152 1.50 8.02 -21.51
C ASP A 152 0.53 7.79 -20.34
N LEU A 153 -0.21 8.85 -19.97
CA LEU A 153 -1.26 8.79 -18.94
C LEU A 153 -2.40 7.81 -19.29
N SER A 154 -2.62 7.52 -20.58
CA SER A 154 -3.66 6.61 -21.06
C SER A 154 -3.45 5.14 -20.66
N TYR A 155 -2.20 4.77 -20.34
CA TYR A 155 -1.82 3.42 -19.90
C TYR A 155 -1.23 3.41 -18.49
N LEU A 156 -1.55 4.43 -17.70
CA LEU A 156 -1.11 4.53 -16.31
C LEU A 156 -1.56 3.28 -15.54
N ARG A 157 -0.61 2.54 -14.95
CA ARG A 157 -0.92 1.41 -14.08
C ARG A 157 -1.38 1.93 -12.71
N ILE A 158 -2.69 1.86 -12.44
CA ILE A 158 -3.28 2.41 -11.21
C ILE A 158 -2.91 1.56 -10.00
N PHE A 159 -3.03 0.23 -10.12
CA PHE A 159 -2.77 -0.70 -9.03
C PHE A 159 -1.41 -1.38 -9.19
N GLY A 160 -0.70 -1.45 -8.08
CA GLY A 160 0.60 -2.11 -7.99
C GLY A 160 0.85 -2.56 -6.56
N VAL A 161 1.98 -3.24 -6.40
CA VAL A 161 2.41 -3.82 -5.13
C VAL A 161 2.39 -2.78 -4.00
N LEU A 162 2.93 -1.58 -4.23
CA LEU A 162 3.00 -0.51 -3.23
C LEU A 162 1.62 0.04 -2.82
N GLN A 163 0.71 0.18 -3.78
CA GLN A 163 -0.66 0.63 -3.54
C GLN A 163 -1.41 -0.38 -2.65
N ARG A 164 -1.25 -1.68 -2.92
CA ARG A 164 -1.79 -2.77 -2.10
C ARG A 164 -1.25 -2.74 -0.69
N PHE A 165 0.07 -2.58 -0.54
CA PHE A 165 0.69 -2.40 0.76
C PHE A 165 0.08 -1.21 1.52
N GLY A 166 -0.11 -0.07 0.85
CA GLY A 166 -0.72 1.12 1.46
C GLY A 166 -2.15 0.90 1.95
N ILE A 167 -2.99 0.26 1.14
CA ILE A 167 -4.40 -0.04 1.46
C ILE A 167 -4.50 -1.11 2.55
N ALA A 168 -3.78 -2.22 2.40
CA ALA A 168 -3.78 -3.30 3.39
C ALA A 168 -3.27 -2.82 4.76
N TYR A 169 -2.18 -2.04 4.77
CA TYR A 169 -1.66 -1.42 5.99
C TYR A 169 -2.72 -0.52 6.66
N PHE A 170 -3.41 0.30 5.87
CA PHE A 170 -4.45 1.20 6.39
C PHE A 170 -5.59 0.41 7.03
N VAL A 171 -6.17 -0.56 6.32
CA VAL A 171 -7.31 -1.37 6.78
C VAL A 171 -6.95 -2.17 8.03
N VAL A 172 -5.80 -2.87 8.02
CA VAL A 172 -5.38 -3.68 9.17
C VAL A 172 -5.06 -2.79 10.37
N CYS A 173 -4.38 -1.66 10.19
CA CYS A 173 -4.16 -0.72 11.28
C CYS A 173 -5.46 -0.17 11.85
N LEU A 174 -6.48 0.15 11.02
CA LEU A 174 -7.78 0.59 11.51
C LEU A 174 -8.44 -0.47 12.38
N ILE A 175 -8.50 -1.72 11.89
CA ILE A 175 -9.05 -2.86 12.64
C ILE A 175 -8.33 -2.97 13.99
N CYS A 176 -6.99 -2.97 13.99
CA CYS A 176 -6.21 -3.08 15.22
C CYS A 176 -6.38 -1.87 16.16
N ILE A 177 -6.55 -0.63 15.67
CA ILE A 177 -6.75 0.54 16.53
C ILE A 177 -8.04 0.42 17.37
N TYR A 178 -9.09 -0.14 16.78
CA TYR A 178 -10.40 -0.27 17.44
C TYR A 178 -10.53 -1.55 18.26
N ILE A 179 -9.87 -2.63 17.85
CA ILE A 179 -10.12 -3.97 18.38
C ILE A 179 -8.98 -4.46 19.27
N MET A 180 -7.76 -3.99 19.07
CA MET A 180 -6.61 -4.45 19.86
C MET A 180 -6.79 -4.08 21.33
N ASP A 181 -6.62 -5.07 22.19
CA ASP A 181 -6.66 -4.86 23.63
C ASP A 181 -5.55 -3.89 24.05
N ARG A 182 -5.93 -2.85 24.79
CA ARG A 182 -5.05 -1.76 25.27
C ARG A 182 -4.43 -2.08 26.62
N THR A 183 -4.81 -3.21 27.22
CA THR A 183 -4.29 -3.64 28.51
C THR A 183 -2.78 -3.81 28.44
N SER A 184 -2.06 -3.03 29.25
CA SER A 184 -0.60 -3.06 29.28
C SER A 184 -0.14 -4.42 29.79
N PRO A 185 0.85 -5.09 29.15
CA PRO A 185 1.40 -6.33 29.68
C PRO A 185 2.07 -6.12 31.04
N ASP A 186 2.45 -4.88 31.36
CA ASP A 186 3.01 -4.50 32.66
C ASP A 186 2.00 -4.72 33.81
N ILE A 187 0.68 -4.63 33.55
CA ILE A 187 -0.37 -4.91 34.55
C ILE A 187 -0.56 -6.43 34.73
N ILE A 188 -0.36 -7.21 33.67
CA ILE A 188 -0.54 -8.68 33.70
C ILE A 188 0.55 -9.34 34.55
N ASN A 189 1.76 -8.80 34.56
CA ASN A 189 2.88 -9.31 35.37
C ASN A 189 2.68 -9.10 36.88
N GLU A 190 1.77 -8.22 37.29
CA GLU A 190 1.56 -7.88 38.71
C GLU A 190 0.37 -8.65 39.34
N VAL A 191 -0.52 -9.22 38.52
CA VAL A 191 -1.85 -9.66 38.98
C VAL A 191 -2.05 -11.19 39.01
N GLU A 192 -1.33 -12.02 38.25
CA GLU A 192 -1.62 -13.46 38.22
C GLU A 192 -0.40 -14.36 38.03
N GLU A 193 -0.47 -15.57 38.60
CA GLU A 193 0.37 -16.73 38.33
C GLU A 193 0.09 -17.22 36.89
N VAL A 194 0.48 -16.42 35.90
CA VAL A 194 0.16 -16.67 34.49
C VAL A 194 0.95 -17.89 34.01
N SER A 195 0.23 -18.88 33.46
CA SER A 195 0.86 -20.04 32.82
C SER A 195 1.87 -19.59 31.74
N SER A 196 3.06 -20.20 31.69
CA SER A 196 4.14 -19.85 30.74
C SER A 196 3.67 -19.77 29.27
N ILE A 197 2.61 -20.49 28.94
CA ILE A 197 1.96 -20.51 27.63
C ILE A 197 1.24 -19.19 27.32
N LYS A 198 0.49 -18.62 28.27
CA LYS A 198 -0.21 -17.34 28.06
C LYS A 198 0.75 -16.17 27.84
N LEU A 199 1.90 -16.18 28.52
CA LEU A 199 2.95 -15.17 28.32
C LEU A 199 3.55 -15.25 26.91
N TYR A 200 3.84 -16.46 26.43
CA TYR A 200 4.38 -16.68 25.08
C TYR A 200 3.40 -16.26 23.98
N PHE A 201 2.11 -16.58 24.15
CA PHE A 201 1.06 -16.25 23.18
C PHE A 201 0.37 -14.90 23.43
N SER A 202 0.87 -14.09 24.38
CA SER A 202 0.23 -12.84 24.80
C SER A 202 0.04 -11.85 23.64
N ASP A 203 1.02 -11.74 22.74
CA ASP A 203 0.93 -10.87 21.56
C ASP A 203 -0.13 -11.35 20.55
N ILE A 204 -0.29 -12.67 20.40
CA ILE A 204 -1.30 -13.27 19.52
C ILE A 204 -2.70 -13.10 20.12
N LEU A 205 -2.82 -13.38 21.42
CA LEU A 205 -4.07 -13.21 22.16
C LEU A 205 -4.52 -11.75 22.22
N ARG A 206 -3.61 -10.78 22.11
CA ARG A 206 -3.96 -9.36 22.05
C ARG A 206 -4.67 -8.96 20.74
N VAL A 207 -4.42 -9.68 19.65
CA VAL A 207 -4.91 -9.34 18.30
C VAL A 207 -5.93 -10.38 17.78
N TYR A 208 -6.34 -11.36 18.60
CA TYR A 208 -7.17 -12.49 18.19
C TYR A 208 -8.49 -12.10 17.49
N MET A 209 -9.18 -11.05 17.95
CA MET A 209 -10.40 -10.55 17.30
C MET A 209 -10.13 -9.97 15.91
N GLY A 210 -8.95 -9.36 15.72
CA GLY A 210 -8.48 -8.93 14.40
C GLY A 210 -8.22 -10.12 13.47
N TRP A 211 -7.64 -11.20 13.99
CA TRP A 211 -7.46 -12.45 13.23
C TRP A 211 -8.79 -13.05 12.76
N ILE A 212 -9.80 -13.10 13.63
CA ILE A 212 -11.13 -13.62 13.26
C ILE A 212 -11.72 -12.82 12.10
N ILE A 213 -11.68 -11.49 12.16
CA ILE A 213 -12.20 -10.63 11.09
C ILE A 213 -11.45 -10.86 9.77
N VAL A 214 -10.12 -10.92 9.81
CA VAL A 214 -9.29 -11.14 8.61
C VAL A 214 -9.53 -12.54 8.01
N ILE A 215 -9.73 -13.55 8.86
CA ILE A 215 -10.08 -14.92 8.40
C ILE A 215 -11.45 -14.92 7.72
N ILE A 216 -12.44 -14.23 8.28
CA ILE A 216 -13.77 -14.11 7.67
C ILE A 216 -13.69 -13.39 6.31
N ILE A 217 -12.97 -12.26 6.24
CA ILE A 217 -12.79 -11.51 4.99
C ILE A 217 -12.11 -12.38 3.93
N THR A 218 -11.04 -13.09 4.32
CA THR A 218 -10.30 -14.00 3.43
C THR A 218 -11.20 -15.14 2.96
N ALA A 219 -11.96 -15.76 3.86
CA ALA A 219 -12.89 -16.83 3.52
C ALA A 219 -13.97 -16.36 2.53
N ILE A 220 -14.56 -15.18 2.76
CA ILE A 220 -15.53 -14.58 1.83
C ILE A 220 -14.89 -14.33 0.47
N HIS A 221 -13.68 -13.75 0.45
CA HIS A 221 -12.95 -13.51 -0.79
C HIS A 221 -12.67 -14.81 -1.55
N THR A 222 -12.18 -15.85 -0.88
CA THR A 222 -11.95 -17.18 -1.48
C THR A 222 -13.25 -17.77 -2.02
N ILE A 223 -14.35 -17.71 -1.26
CA ILE A 223 -15.65 -18.19 -1.73
C ILE A 223 -16.06 -17.46 -3.01
N ILE A 224 -15.97 -16.13 -3.05
CA ILE A 224 -16.32 -15.34 -4.25
C ILE A 224 -15.45 -15.76 -5.44
N VAL A 225 -14.13 -15.83 -5.27
CA VAL A 225 -13.19 -16.16 -6.35
C VAL A 225 -13.44 -17.55 -6.94
N PHE A 226 -13.76 -18.54 -6.10
CA PHE A 226 -13.95 -19.92 -6.56
C PHE A 226 -15.39 -20.23 -7.02
N THR A 227 -16.40 -19.48 -6.59
CA THR A 227 -17.81 -19.74 -6.94
C THR A 227 -18.32 -18.92 -8.13
N VAL A 228 -17.79 -17.71 -8.32
CA VAL A 228 -18.20 -16.82 -9.41
C VAL A 228 -17.54 -17.26 -10.72
N ALA A 229 -18.36 -17.55 -11.74
CA ALA A 229 -17.87 -17.78 -13.10
C ALA A 229 -17.88 -16.47 -13.89
N ALA A 230 -16.78 -16.15 -14.55
CA ALA A 230 -16.75 -15.12 -15.58
C ALA A 230 -17.35 -15.65 -16.91
N PRO A 231 -17.86 -14.76 -17.77
CA PRO A 231 -18.39 -15.16 -19.08
C PRO A 231 -17.32 -15.90 -19.90
N GLY A 232 -17.62 -17.13 -20.32
CA GLY A 232 -16.67 -17.96 -21.10
C GLY A 232 -15.56 -18.64 -20.27
N CYS A 233 -15.67 -18.64 -18.94
CA CYS A 233 -14.73 -19.27 -18.01
C CYS A 233 -15.40 -20.36 -17.15
N PRO A 234 -14.72 -21.46 -16.82
CA PRO A 234 -15.20 -22.37 -15.80
C PRO A 234 -15.08 -21.73 -14.41
N ARG A 235 -15.91 -22.19 -13.45
CA ARG A 235 -15.85 -21.74 -12.06
C ARG A 235 -14.48 -22.07 -11.45
N GLY A 236 -13.92 -21.13 -10.69
CA GLY A 236 -12.63 -21.31 -10.01
C GLY A 236 -11.41 -21.38 -10.93
N TYR A 237 -11.54 -20.98 -12.20
CA TYR A 237 -10.39 -20.91 -13.11
C TYR A 237 -9.43 -19.79 -12.71
N LEU A 238 -8.16 -20.14 -12.49
CA LEU A 238 -7.07 -19.20 -12.16
C LEU A 238 -5.92 -19.28 -13.18
N GLY A 239 -6.21 -19.83 -14.36
CA GLY A 239 -5.24 -20.05 -15.44
C GLY A 239 -4.91 -18.77 -16.24
N PRO A 240 -3.85 -18.79 -17.06
CA PRO A 240 -3.40 -17.63 -17.83
C PRO A 240 -4.28 -17.34 -19.05
N GLY A 241 -5.19 -18.25 -19.44
CA GLY A 241 -5.86 -18.18 -20.72
C GLY A 241 -4.89 -18.32 -21.90
N GLY A 242 -5.25 -17.74 -23.04
CA GLY A 242 -4.47 -17.87 -24.29
C GLY A 242 -4.25 -19.33 -24.69
N LEU A 243 -3.01 -19.68 -25.04
CA LEU A 243 -2.59 -21.03 -25.45
C LEU A 243 -2.61 -22.07 -24.33
N HIS A 244 -2.98 -21.69 -23.10
CA HIS A 244 -3.07 -22.63 -21.97
C HIS A 244 -4.14 -23.70 -22.21
N GLN A 245 -3.81 -24.96 -21.92
CA GLN A 245 -4.68 -26.12 -22.16
C GLN A 245 -5.19 -26.20 -23.62
N ASN A 246 -4.27 -26.09 -24.59
CA ASN A 246 -4.57 -26.11 -26.03
C ASN A 246 -5.67 -25.12 -26.42
N SER A 247 -5.60 -23.87 -25.93
CA SER A 247 -6.57 -22.82 -26.25
C SER A 247 -8.01 -23.09 -25.80
N SER A 248 -8.24 -23.99 -24.83
CA SER A 248 -9.61 -24.27 -24.35
C SER A 248 -10.31 -23.03 -23.77
N TYR A 249 -9.54 -22.05 -23.26
CA TYR A 249 -10.06 -20.84 -22.60
C TYR A 249 -9.26 -19.57 -22.97
N GLU A 250 -9.12 -19.27 -24.26
CA GLU A 250 -8.26 -18.17 -24.75
C GLU A 250 -8.56 -16.80 -24.11
N ASN A 251 -9.85 -16.48 -23.95
CA ASN A 251 -10.31 -15.18 -23.44
C ASN A 251 -10.39 -15.12 -21.91
N CYS A 252 -10.06 -16.21 -21.22
CA CYS A 252 -10.22 -16.35 -19.79
C CYS A 252 -8.87 -16.19 -19.07
N ILE A 253 -8.45 -14.97 -18.79
CA ILE A 253 -7.21 -14.73 -18.02
C ILE A 253 -7.52 -14.44 -16.56
N GLY A 254 -6.97 -15.24 -15.64
CA GLY A 254 -7.22 -15.12 -14.20
C GLY A 254 -8.67 -15.40 -13.78
N GLY A 255 -9.52 -15.90 -14.68
CA GLY A 255 -10.92 -16.20 -14.43
C GLY A 255 -11.74 -14.99 -13.98
N ALA A 256 -12.44 -15.14 -12.86
CA ALA A 256 -13.32 -14.09 -12.32
C ALA A 256 -12.56 -12.82 -11.93
N THR A 257 -11.36 -12.95 -11.39
CA THR A 257 -10.59 -11.79 -10.89
C THR A 257 -10.08 -10.94 -12.04
N GLY A 258 -9.47 -11.57 -13.06
CA GLY A 258 -9.00 -10.86 -14.26
C GLY A 258 -10.13 -10.22 -15.08
N TYR A 259 -11.32 -10.84 -15.09
CA TYR A 259 -12.52 -10.26 -15.71
C TYR A 259 -12.99 -8.99 -14.97
N ILE A 260 -13.15 -9.06 -13.65
CA ILE A 260 -13.59 -7.92 -12.83
C ILE A 260 -12.57 -6.78 -12.90
N ASP A 261 -11.28 -7.10 -12.79
CA ASP A 261 -10.22 -6.10 -12.91
C ASP A 261 -10.26 -5.44 -14.29
N GLY A 262 -10.61 -6.18 -15.34
CA GLY A 262 -10.80 -5.63 -16.68
C GLY A 262 -11.97 -4.68 -16.84
N LEU A 263 -13.09 -4.96 -16.17
CA LEU A 263 -14.24 -4.07 -16.14
C LEU A 263 -13.95 -2.77 -15.38
N ILE A 264 -13.22 -2.86 -14.26
CA ILE A 264 -12.96 -1.70 -13.40
C ILE A 264 -11.81 -0.84 -13.94
N LEU A 265 -10.71 -1.46 -14.39
CA LEU A 265 -9.47 -0.74 -14.73
C LEU A 265 -9.30 -0.50 -16.22
N GLY A 266 -9.97 -1.26 -17.10
CA GLY A 266 -9.86 -1.09 -18.55
C GLY A 266 -8.40 -1.12 -19.05
N ASN A 267 -7.93 0.01 -19.59
CA ASN A 267 -6.57 0.19 -20.14
C ASN A 267 -5.51 0.50 -19.06
N HIS A 268 -5.92 0.76 -17.83
CA HIS A 268 -5.03 1.06 -16.70
C HIS A 268 -4.47 -0.19 -15.99
N ARG A 269 -4.47 -1.31 -16.70
CA ARG A 269 -3.94 -2.60 -16.27
C ARG A 269 -2.55 -2.82 -16.83
N TYR A 270 -1.83 -3.77 -16.26
CA TYR A 270 -0.53 -4.18 -16.76
C TYR A 270 -0.66 -4.79 -18.18
N GLN A 271 -0.19 -4.02 -19.18
CA GLN A 271 -0.40 -4.33 -20.61
C GLN A 271 0.48 -5.46 -21.12
N TYR A 272 1.71 -5.57 -20.62
CA TYR A 272 2.71 -6.52 -21.10
C TYR A 272 3.17 -7.45 -19.98
N PRO A 273 2.30 -8.37 -19.52
CA PRO A 273 2.68 -9.33 -18.50
C PRO A 273 3.71 -10.32 -19.06
N THR A 274 4.61 -10.83 -18.21
CA THR A 274 5.66 -11.79 -18.61
C THR A 274 5.10 -13.05 -19.28
N ILE A 275 3.87 -13.43 -18.92
CA ILE A 275 3.13 -14.55 -19.51
C ILE A 275 2.74 -14.36 -20.98
N TYR A 276 2.70 -13.11 -21.47
CA TYR A 276 2.36 -12.81 -22.86
C TYR A 276 3.29 -13.57 -23.82
N ARG A 277 4.58 -13.68 -23.50
CA ARG A 277 5.58 -14.36 -24.34
C ARG A 277 5.44 -15.88 -24.40
N VAL A 278 4.70 -16.46 -23.46
CA VAL A 278 4.60 -17.93 -23.31
C VAL A 278 3.23 -18.44 -23.73
N TYR A 279 2.17 -17.72 -23.33
CA TYR A 279 0.79 -18.14 -23.53
C TYR A 279 0.03 -17.25 -24.52
N GLU A 280 0.65 -16.21 -25.08
CA GLU A 280 -0.03 -15.17 -25.90
C GLU A 280 -1.26 -14.59 -25.19
N ALA A 281 -1.16 -14.50 -23.88
CA ALA A 281 -2.28 -14.17 -23.01
C ALA A 281 -2.57 -12.66 -23.01
N LYS A 282 -3.83 -12.29 -22.75
CA LYS A 282 -4.29 -10.90 -22.74
C LYS A 282 -3.67 -10.06 -21.59
N PRO A 283 -3.76 -8.72 -21.64
CA PRO A 283 -3.40 -7.85 -20.52
C PRO A 283 -4.05 -8.29 -19.21
N PHE A 284 -3.22 -8.43 -18.17
CA PHE A 284 -3.63 -8.91 -16.85
C PHE A 284 -2.77 -8.31 -15.77
N ASP A 285 -3.42 -7.85 -14.72
CA ASP A 285 -2.75 -7.29 -13.56
C ASP A 285 -2.93 -8.24 -12.36
N PRO A 286 -1.90 -9.01 -11.97
CA PRO A 286 -1.97 -9.85 -10.78
C PRO A 286 -2.19 -9.01 -9.50
N GLU A 287 -1.84 -7.73 -9.57
CA GLU A 287 -1.97 -6.76 -8.49
C GLU A 287 -3.21 -5.87 -8.65
N GLY A 288 -4.24 -6.26 -9.40
CA GLY A 288 -5.44 -5.47 -9.72
C GLY A 288 -6.32 -5.10 -8.50
N VAL A 289 -7.64 -5.00 -8.66
CA VAL A 289 -8.53 -4.65 -7.53
C VAL A 289 -8.78 -5.88 -6.65
N ILE A 290 -9.08 -7.01 -7.29
CA ILE A 290 -9.29 -8.29 -6.60
C ILE A 290 -7.97 -9.05 -6.47
N GLY A 291 -7.11 -8.98 -7.49
CA GLY A 291 -5.84 -9.69 -7.51
C GLY A 291 -5.99 -11.19 -7.67
N LYS A 292 -4.85 -11.87 -7.77
CA LYS A 292 -4.75 -13.31 -7.95
C LYS A 292 -4.17 -14.00 -6.71
#